data_AF-A0A7Z9S0L9-F1
#
_entry.id   AF-A0A7Z9S0L9-F1
#
_cell.length_a   1.000
_cell.length_b   1.000
_cell.length_c   1.000
_cell.angle_alpha   90.00
_cell.angle_beta   90.00
_cell.angle_gamma   90.00
#
_symmetry.space_group_name_H-M   'P 1'
#
loop_
_entity.id
_entity.type
_entity.pdbx_description
1 polymer ?
#
loop_
_entity_poly.entity_id
_entity_poly.type
_entity_poly.pdbx_seq_one_letter_code
_entity_poly.pdbx_strand_id
1 'polypeptide(L)' 'GNLYITRHGKGTVVKMQPDGKILVEIDVLGTSPTNLCFGGPDGRTVYVTEVQHQRLVKFHVDRPGLAWQRWRE' A
#
# COMPACT_ATOMS: atom_id res chain seq x y z
N GLY A 1 -7.06 8.95 9.08
CA GLY A 1 -6.81 8.45 7.72
C GLY A 1 -6.95 6.94 7.68
N ASN A 2 -6.92 6.31 6.51
CA ASN A 2 -6.91 4.85 6.42
C ASN A 2 -5.48 4.33 6.52
N LEU A 3 -5.29 3.15 7.11
CA LEU A 3 -4.01 2.47 7.17
C LEU A 3 -3.89 1.46 6.02
N TYR A 4 -2.73 1.41 5.38
CA TYR A 4 -2.38 0.36 4.42
C TYR A 4 -1.37 -0.58 5.08
N ILE A 5 -1.68 -1.87 5.12
CA ILE A 5 -0.91 -2.87 5.88
C ILE A 5 -0.54 -4.03 4.96
N THR A 6 0.75 -4.33 4.83
CA THR A 6 1.23 -5.58 4.22
C THR A 6 0.93 -6.78 5.12
N ARG A 7 0.36 -7.84 4.56
CA ARG A 7 0.08 -9.10 5.27
C ARG A 7 1.03 -10.19 4.80
N HIS A 8 2.21 -10.24 5.40
CA HIS A 8 3.21 -11.26 5.14
C HIS A 8 2.63 -12.68 5.33
N GLY A 9 2.94 -13.60 4.43
CA GLY A 9 2.37 -14.95 4.36
C GLY A 9 1.01 -15.02 3.66
N LYS A 10 0.18 -13.97 3.73
CA LYS A 10 -1.11 -13.92 3.02
C LYS A 10 -0.98 -13.40 1.59
N GLY A 11 0.01 -12.54 1.33
CA GLY A 11 0.25 -12.00 -0.02
C GLY A 11 -0.65 -10.82 -0.39
N THR A 12 -1.15 -10.08 0.60
CA THR A 12 -2.07 -8.98 0.36
C THR A 12 -1.65 -7.70 1.07
N VAL A 13 -2.15 -6.57 0.59
CA VAL A 13 -2.22 -5.31 1.32
C VAL A 13 -3.66 -5.01 1.65
N VAL A 14 -3.97 -4.66 2.90
CA VAL A 14 -5.32 -4.23 3.29
C VAL A 14 -5.39 -2.73 3.49
N LYS A 15 -6.49 -2.12 3.05
CA LYS A 15 -6.90 -0.75 3.40
C LYS A 15 -7.87 -0.83 4.57
N MET A 16 -7.46 -0.33 5.73
CA MET A 16 -8.22 -0.41 6.97
C MET A 16 -8.64 0.98 7.47
N GLN A 17 -9.87 1.09 7.94
CA GLN A 17 -10.39 2.30 8.59
C GLN A 17 -9.84 2.45 10.01
N PRO A 18 -9.93 3.66 10.60
CA PRO A 18 -9.52 3.89 11.99
C PRO A 18 -10.23 3.01 13.03
N ASP A 19 -11.44 2.55 12.74
CA ASP A 19 -12.23 1.65 13.59
C ASP A 19 -11.85 0.16 13.42
N GLY A 20 -10.84 -0.15 12.60
CA GLY A 20 -10.38 -1.50 12.32
C GLY A 20 -11.12 -2.20 11.18
N LYS A 21 -12.15 -1.59 10.59
CA LYS A 21 -12.86 -2.20 9.46
C LYS A 21 -11.97 -2.27 8.22
N ILE A 22 -11.84 -3.46 7.64
CA ILE A 22 -11.15 -3.67 6.36
C ILE A 22 -12.10 -3.26 5.22
N LEU A 23 -11.67 -2.30 4.41
CA LEU A 23 -12.43 -1.81 3.26
C LEU A 23 -12.10 -2.57 1.98
N VAL A 24 -10.82 -2.85 1.78
CA VAL A 24 -10.29 -3.45 0.55
C VAL A 24 -9.11 -4.33 0.92
N GLU A 25 -9.00 -5.46 0.23
CA GLU A 25 -7.83 -6.32 0.24
C GLU A 25 -7.29 -6.42 -1.20
N ILE A 26 -6.01 -6.06 -1.37
CA ILE A 26 -5.32 -5.98 -2.65
C ILE A 26 -4.30 -7.11 -2.72
N ASP A 27 -4.39 -7.96 -3.74
CA ASP A 27 -3.40 -8.99 -4.02
C ASP A 27 -2.09 -8.36 -4.52
N VAL A 28 -0.95 -8.78 -3.97
CA VAL A 28 0.39 -8.29 -4.36
C VAL A 28 1.20 -9.34 -5.13
N LEU A 29 0.50 -10.28 -5.76
CA LEU A 29 1.00 -11.27 -6.71
C LEU A 29 2.05 -12.24 -6.15
N GLY A 30 2.26 -12.27 -4.83
CA GLY A 30 3.24 -13.10 -4.13
C GLY A 30 2.95 -13.12 -2.63
N THR A 31 3.44 -14.11 -1.90
CA THR A 31 2.96 -14.34 -0.52
C THR A 31 3.69 -13.53 0.54
N SER A 32 4.82 -12.89 0.23
CA SER A 32 5.71 -12.30 1.23
C SER A 32 5.95 -10.79 1.05
N PRO A 33 4.88 -9.94 1.06
CA PRO A 33 5.05 -8.50 1.13
C PRO A 33 5.64 -8.08 2.48
N THR A 34 6.58 -7.15 2.47
CA THR A 34 7.33 -6.72 3.67
C THR A 34 7.04 -5.28 4.10
N ASN A 35 6.95 -4.35 3.16
CA ASN A 35 6.68 -2.94 3.44
C ASN A 35 6.00 -2.27 2.24
N LEU A 36 5.48 -1.07 2.44
CA LEU A 36 4.90 -0.23 1.40
C LEU A 36 5.17 1.25 1.60
N CYS A 37 5.12 2.02 0.51
CA CYS A 37 5.14 3.47 0.55
C CYS A 37 4.29 4.08 -0.57
N PHE A 38 3.85 5.31 -0.34
CA PHE A 38 3.15 6.11 -1.36
C PHE A 38 4.17 6.91 -2.19
N GLY A 39 3.87 7.11 -3.47
CA GLY A 39 4.67 7.90 -4.39
C GLY A 39 3.96 8.08 -5.73
N GLY A 40 4.76 8.23 -6.79
CA GLY A 40 4.25 8.53 -8.13
C GLY A 40 3.92 10.02 -8.32
N PRO A 41 3.60 10.41 -9.57
CA PRO A 41 3.47 11.82 -9.97
C PRO A 41 2.26 12.56 -9.36
N ASP A 42 1.34 11.84 -8.74
CA ASP A 42 0.14 12.37 -8.09
C ASP A 42 0.01 11.92 -6.62
N GLY A 43 1.03 11.26 -6.08
CA GLY A 43 1.05 10.70 -4.73
C GLY A 43 0.12 9.51 -4.49
N ARG A 44 -0.50 8.95 -5.54
CA ARG A 44 -1.52 7.88 -5.44
C ARG A 44 -1.01 6.50 -5.86
N THR A 45 0.28 6.37 -6.18
CA THR A 45 0.88 5.06 -6.45
C THR A 45 1.41 4.48 -5.15
N VAL A 46 1.01 3.25 -4.81
CA VAL A 46 1.60 2.50 -3.70
C VAL A 46 2.61 1.53 -4.28
N TYR A 47 3.83 1.54 -3.74
CA TYR A 47 4.88 0.57 -4.03
C TYR A 47 5.00 -0.39 -2.86
N VAL A 48 5.10 -1.68 -3.14
CA VAL A 48 5.20 -2.76 -2.16
C VAL A 48 6.45 -3.57 -2.46
N THR A 49 7.28 -3.78 -1.44
CA THR A 49 8.40 -4.71 -1.50
C THR A 49 7.90 -6.13 -1.26
N GLU A 50 8.19 -7.05 -2.17
CA GLU A 50 7.87 -8.48 -2.05
C GLU A 50 9.16 -9.28 -2.08
N VAL A 51 9.45 -9.99 -0.99
CA VAL A 51 10.80 -10.56 -0.77
C VAL A 51 10.99 -11.91 -1.46
N GLN A 52 9.93 -12.70 -1.65
CA GLN A 52 10.07 -14.05 -2.20
C GLN A 52 10.51 -14.02 -3.67
N HIS A 53 9.92 -13.15 -4.48
CA HIS A 53 10.26 -12.99 -5.89
C HIS A 53 11.16 -11.77 -6.14
N GLN A 54 11.66 -11.14 -5.08
CA GLN A 54 12.62 -10.02 -5.13
C GLN A 54 12.21 -8.89 -6.07
N ARG A 55 10.98 -8.40 -5.93
CA ARG A 55 10.42 -7.40 -6.84
C ARG A 55 9.62 -6.32 -6.12
N LEU A 56 9.37 -5.24 -6.85
CA LEU A 56 8.41 -4.22 -6.47
C LEU A 56 7.09 -4.46 -7.18
N VAL A 57 6.01 -4.52 -6.41
CA VAL A 57 4.64 -4.52 -6.92
C VAL A 57 4.06 -3.13 -6.71
N LYS A 58 3.27 -2.66 -7.67
CA LYS A 58 2.62 -1.35 -7.54
C LYS A 58 1.15 -1.42 -7.90
N PHE A 59 0.35 -0.61 -7.22
CA PHE A 59 -1.05 -0.40 -7.54
C PHE A 59 -1.43 1.06 -7.27
N HIS A 60 -2.59 1.47 -7.79
CA HIS A 60 -3.10 2.82 -7.64
C HIS A 60 -4.21 2.90 -6.59
N VAL A 61 -4.33 4.05 -5.91
CA VAL A 61 -5.35 4.28 -4.89
C VAL A 61 -6.17 5.54 -5.15
N ASP A 62 -7.28 5.68 -4.46
CA ASP A 62 -8.24 6.78 -4.57
C ASP A 62 -7.74 8.12 -3.99
N ARG A 63 -6.83 8.08 -3.01
CA ARG A 63 -6.35 9.28 -2.30
C ARG A 63 -4.83 9.27 -2.19
N PRO A 64 -4.17 10.44 -2.32
CA PRO A 64 -2.72 10.53 -2.21
C PRO A 64 -2.25 10.25 -0.78
N GLY A 65 -1.00 9.80 -0.64
CA GLY A 65 -0.32 9.69 0.65
C GLY A 65 -0.14 11.04 1.34
N LEU A 66 -0.03 11.02 2.68
CA LEU A 66 0.06 12.25 3.50
C LEU A 66 1.26 13.14 3.12
N ALA A 67 2.42 12.54 2.83
CA ALA A 67 3.62 13.28 2.46
C ALA A 67 3.42 14.13 1.19
N TRP A 68 2.69 13.60 0.20
CA TRP A 68 2.35 14.32 -1.02
C TRP A 68 1.48 15.55 -0.75
N GLN A 69 0.51 15.44 0.16
CA GLN A 69 -0.35 16.56 0.52
C GLN A 69 0.46 17.68 1.18
N ARG A 70 1.33 17.32 2.13
CA ARG A 70 2.20 18.26 2.85
C ARG A 70 3.26 18.94 1.96
N TRP A 71 3.71 18.28 0.91
CA TRP A 71 4.70 18.84 -0.02
C TRP A 71 4.16 20.00 -0.87
N ARG A 72 2.84 20.19 -0.93
CA ARG A 72 2.20 21.24 -1.73
C ARG A 72 1.68 22.41 -0.88
N GLU A 73 1.86 22.35 0.43
CA GLU A 73 1.60 23.43 1.38
C GLU A 73 2.83 24.33 1.48
#